data_AF-J3IS16-F1
#
_entry.id   AF-J3IS16-F1
#
_cell.length_a   1.000
_cell.length_b   1.000
_cell.length_c   1.000
_cell.angle_alpha   90.00
_cell.angle_beta   90.00
_cell.angle_gamma   90.00
#
_symmetry.space_group_name_H-M   'P 1'
#
loop_
_entity.id
_entity.type
_entity.pdbx_description
1 polymer ?
#
loop_
_entity_poly.entity_id
_entity_poly.type
_entity_poly.pdbx_seq_one_letter_code
_entity_poly.pdbx_strand_id
1 'polypeptide(L)'
;MGLIIGDGWDDLRDKIADAEVVVPNWHVGSDNWLEHVLKGLWPQFIALRDEIRSDTARTTVEACGKYENWRIRLKGLNPEAHDLEIEKEAKRRSGIDKSPEERVSHRYYWRIMPLYTEVAILSAALCEAEINLALAWGLSMLDKEDEFQRIELKPTPEKWLHGPKVVLPAYEIPSGCAEVETLRKVFSERNRLVHPKSTIQKAGQQMLGPKVLKPPKIKDLLSWIGRYFSLPFDLADFLRTQPPINGHRFPVMTWRDAIERAPQHKLPQPPDRASESQPKSF
;
A
#
# COMPACT_ATOMS: atom_id res chain seq x y z
N MET A 1 -5.82 54.23 20.46
CA MET A 1 -4.68 53.38 20.12
C MET A 1 -5.16 51.94 20.17
N GLY A 2 -5.36 51.32 19.01
CA GLY A 2 -5.80 49.94 18.93
C GLY A 2 -4.63 49.01 19.21
N LEU A 3 -4.79 48.10 20.16
CA LEU A 3 -3.86 47.00 20.38
C LEU A 3 -3.88 46.09 19.14
N ILE A 4 -2.77 46.08 18.41
CA ILE A 4 -2.50 45.06 17.40
C ILE A 4 -2.14 43.82 18.19
N ILE A 5 -3.11 42.92 18.34
CA ILE A 5 -2.85 41.56 18.80
C ILE A 5 -2.44 40.81 17.55
N GLY A 6 -1.14 40.58 17.38
CA GLY A 6 -0.62 39.69 16.35
C GLY A 6 -1.38 38.37 16.39
N ASP A 7 -1.69 37.81 15.23
CA ASP A 7 -2.56 36.64 15.03
C ASP A 7 -1.97 35.32 15.57
N GLY A 8 -0.91 35.38 16.38
CA GLY A 8 -0.15 34.24 16.89
C GLY A 8 0.72 33.57 15.83
N TRP A 9 0.72 34.08 14.58
CA TRP A 9 1.56 33.56 13.49
C TRP A 9 2.92 34.23 13.43
N ASP A 10 3.05 35.44 13.96
CA ASP A 10 4.32 36.18 13.95
C ASP A 10 5.40 35.46 14.78
N ASP A 11 5.05 35.02 16.00
CA ASP A 11 5.93 34.19 16.86
C ASP A 11 6.32 32.85 16.22
N LEU A 12 5.44 32.26 15.40
CA LEU A 12 5.71 31.01 14.68
C LEU A 12 6.61 31.24 13.47
N ARG A 13 6.41 32.35 12.74
CA ARG A 13 7.25 32.74 11.61
C ARG A 13 8.66 33.12 12.06
N ASP A 14 8.80 33.82 13.17
CA ASP A 14 10.09 34.16 13.76
C ASP A 14 10.83 32.90 14.24
N LYS A 15 10.12 31.94 14.85
CA LYS A 15 10.69 30.63 15.22
C LYS A 15 11.07 29.75 14.02
N ILE A 16 10.36 29.86 12.90
CA ILE A 16 10.71 29.18 11.64
C ILE A 16 11.93 29.85 10.99
N ALA A 17 12.02 31.18 11.06
CA ALA A 17 13.15 31.94 10.54
C ALA A 17 14.44 31.69 11.32
N ASP A 18 14.34 31.47 12.64
CA ASP A 18 15.47 31.15 13.52
C ASP A 18 15.77 29.64 13.63
N ALA A 19 14.94 28.76 13.05
CA ALA A 19 15.15 27.33 13.13
C ALA A 19 16.23 26.86 12.12
N GLU A 20 17.40 26.48 12.62
CA GLU A 20 18.42 25.72 11.86
C GLU A 20 17.92 24.34 11.37
N VAL A 21 16.73 23.91 11.81
CA VAL A 21 16.08 22.65 11.45
C VAL A 21 14.73 22.94 10.81
N VAL A 22 14.58 22.56 9.54
CA VAL A 22 13.30 22.58 8.84
C VAL A 22 12.30 21.71 9.59
N VAL A 23 11.34 22.33 10.28
CA VAL A 23 10.17 21.65 10.83
C VAL A 23 9.14 21.54 9.70
N PRO A 24 8.82 20.34 9.19
CA PRO A 24 7.79 20.20 8.17
C PRO A 24 6.41 20.50 8.78
N ASN A 25 5.98 21.76 8.70
CA ASN A 25 4.65 22.18 9.11
C ASN A 25 3.61 21.75 8.07
N TRP A 26 3.07 20.55 8.25
CA TRP A 26 1.85 20.12 7.57
C TRP A 26 0.66 20.92 8.11
N HIS A 27 0.02 21.71 7.24
CA HIS A 27 -1.16 22.52 7.60
C HIS A 27 -2.47 21.70 7.65
N VAL A 28 -2.36 20.41 7.98
CA VAL A 28 -3.50 19.55 8.31
C VAL A 28 -3.25 19.03 9.73
N GLY A 29 -3.65 19.86 10.71
CA GLY A 29 -3.72 19.59 12.15
C GLY A 29 -2.75 18.55 12.72
N SER A 30 -1.63 19.03 13.28
CA SER A 30 -0.78 18.52 14.39
C SER A 30 -0.55 17.01 14.67
N ASP A 31 -1.18 16.06 14.00
CA ASP A 31 -0.97 14.63 14.16
C ASP A 31 -0.95 14.02 12.75
N ASN A 32 -0.01 13.10 12.48
CA ASN A 32 0.11 12.42 11.19
C ASN A 32 -1.11 11.51 10.94
N TRP A 33 -2.27 12.11 10.64
CA TRP A 33 -3.57 11.45 10.63
C TRP A 33 -3.63 10.33 9.59
N LEU A 34 -2.94 10.49 8.45
CA LEU A 34 -2.82 9.46 7.42
C LEU A 34 -2.19 8.18 7.97
N GLU A 35 -1.10 8.32 8.73
CA GLU A 35 -0.44 7.22 9.41
C GLU A 35 -1.36 6.59 10.46
N HIS A 36 -2.00 7.42 11.29
CA HIS A 36 -2.88 6.95 12.36
C HIS A 36 -4.05 6.13 11.81
N VAL A 37 -4.73 6.63 10.78
CA VAL A 37 -5.85 5.93 10.13
C VAL A 37 -5.37 4.64 9.48
N LEU A 38 -4.24 4.67 8.74
CA LEU A 38 -3.68 3.47 8.13
C LEU A 38 -3.34 2.40 9.19
N LYS A 39 -2.72 2.79 10.30
CA LYS A 39 -2.46 1.88 11.43
C LYS A 39 -3.74 1.33 12.06
N GLY A 40 -4.78 2.15 12.20
CA GLY A 40 -6.09 1.73 12.72
C GLY A 40 -6.80 0.67 11.85
N LEU A 41 -6.50 0.63 10.55
CA LEU A 41 -7.02 -0.39 9.63
C LEU A 41 -6.25 -1.72 9.68
N TRP A 42 -5.02 -1.74 10.23
CA TRP A 42 -4.18 -2.92 10.24
C TRP A 42 -4.78 -4.11 11.03
N PRO A 43 -5.27 -3.95 12.27
CA PRO A 43 -5.91 -5.05 12.99
C PRO A 43 -7.13 -5.62 12.27
N GLN A 44 -7.91 -4.77 11.59
CA GLN A 44 -9.07 -5.19 10.81
C GLN A 44 -8.66 -6.06 9.63
N PHE A 45 -7.58 -5.69 8.93
CA PHE A 45 -7.01 -6.51 7.87
C PHE A 45 -6.52 -7.86 8.39
N ILE A 46 -5.79 -7.89 9.50
CA ILE A 46 -5.27 -9.13 10.08
C ILE A 46 -6.41 -10.07 10.46
N ALA A 47 -7.43 -9.57 11.16
CA ALA A 47 -8.60 -10.36 11.53
C ALA A 47 -9.33 -10.92 10.29
N LEU A 48 -9.57 -10.08 9.28
CA LEU A 48 -10.25 -10.50 8.04
C LEU A 48 -9.41 -11.52 7.24
N ARG A 49 -8.10 -11.31 7.14
CA ARG A 49 -7.16 -12.22 6.46
C ARG A 49 -7.18 -13.60 7.13
N ASP A 50 -7.15 -13.64 8.44
CA ASP A 50 -7.09 -14.89 9.20
C ASP A 50 -8.44 -15.62 9.19
N GLU A 51 -9.56 -14.88 9.22
CA GLU A 51 -10.90 -15.42 8.98
C GLU A 51 -11.02 -16.07 7.59
N ILE A 52 -10.59 -15.37 6.53
CA ILE A 52 -10.59 -15.91 5.16
C ILE A 52 -9.70 -17.16 5.06
N ARG A 53 -8.51 -17.15 5.68
CA ARG A 53 -7.61 -18.32 5.69
C ARG A 53 -8.25 -19.52 6.37
N SER A 54 -8.89 -19.31 7.52
CA SER A 54 -9.58 -20.37 8.26
C SER A 54 -10.74 -20.96 7.45
N ASP A 55 -11.58 -20.11 6.84
CA ASP A 55 -12.70 -20.58 6.00
C ASP A 55 -12.20 -21.28 4.72
N THR A 56 -11.10 -20.80 4.14
CA THR A 56 -10.45 -21.43 2.98
C THR A 56 -9.94 -22.83 3.32
N ALA A 57 -9.31 -23.00 4.49
CA ALA A 57 -8.85 -24.30 4.96
C ALA A 57 -10.03 -25.26 5.18
N ARG A 58 -11.07 -24.80 5.91
CA ARG A 58 -12.29 -25.58 6.16
C ARG A 58 -12.98 -26.01 4.86
N THR A 59 -13.25 -25.08 3.95
CA THR A 59 -13.94 -25.38 2.69
C THR A 59 -13.12 -26.26 1.75
N THR A 60 -11.80 -26.27 1.89
CA THR A 60 -10.94 -27.22 1.15
C THR A 60 -11.15 -28.65 1.64
N VAL A 61 -11.18 -28.87 2.95
CA VAL A 61 -11.48 -30.18 3.53
C VAL A 61 -12.89 -30.64 3.13
N GLU A 62 -13.88 -29.75 3.23
CA GLU A 62 -15.26 -30.05 2.81
C GLU A 62 -15.37 -30.40 1.32
N ALA A 63 -14.66 -29.69 0.45
CA ALA A 63 -14.68 -29.95 -0.98
C ALA A 63 -14.10 -31.33 -1.31
N CYS A 64 -13.01 -31.74 -0.64
CA CYS A 64 -12.44 -33.08 -0.76
C CYS A 64 -13.44 -34.17 -0.32
N GLY A 65 -14.10 -33.99 0.83
CA GLY A 65 -15.13 -34.92 1.31
C GLY A 65 -16.33 -35.00 0.36
N LYS A 66 -16.81 -33.86 -0.16
CA LYS A 66 -17.89 -33.83 -1.16
C LYS A 66 -17.49 -34.51 -2.46
N TYR A 67 -16.25 -34.33 -2.90
CA TYR A 67 -15.72 -34.98 -4.10
C TYR A 67 -15.78 -36.50 -3.98
N GLU A 68 -15.28 -37.07 -2.88
CA GLU A 68 -15.29 -38.51 -2.69
C GLU A 68 -16.72 -39.06 -2.59
N ASN A 69 -17.61 -38.37 -1.86
CA ASN A 69 -19.02 -38.75 -1.77
C ASN A 69 -19.71 -38.74 -3.14
N TRP A 70 -19.47 -37.71 -3.97
CA TRP A 70 -20.02 -37.64 -5.32
C TRP A 70 -19.44 -38.72 -6.23
N ARG A 71 -18.14 -38.99 -6.13
CA ARG A 71 -17.46 -40.03 -6.91
C ARG A 71 -18.04 -41.42 -6.62
N ILE A 72 -18.18 -41.79 -5.35
CA ILE A 72 -18.78 -43.07 -4.93
C ILE A 72 -20.23 -43.16 -5.44
N ARG A 73 -21.03 -42.10 -5.22
CA ARG A 73 -22.43 -42.07 -5.63
C ARG A 73 -22.59 -42.19 -7.15
N LEU A 74 -21.79 -41.48 -7.93
CA LEU A 74 -21.89 -41.49 -9.39
C LEU A 74 -21.45 -42.82 -9.99
N LYS A 75 -20.41 -43.47 -9.42
CA LYS A 75 -20.01 -44.84 -9.78
C LYS A 75 -21.12 -45.85 -9.53
N GLY A 76 -21.76 -45.78 -8.36
CA GLY A 76 -22.87 -46.69 -8.02
C GLY A 76 -24.10 -46.50 -8.92
N LEU A 77 -24.38 -45.26 -9.35
CA LEU A 77 -25.54 -44.95 -10.21
C LEU A 77 -25.28 -45.22 -11.70
N ASN A 78 -24.02 -45.25 -12.13
CA ASN A 78 -23.67 -45.41 -13.55
C ASN A 78 -22.50 -46.42 -13.70
N PRO A 79 -22.75 -47.72 -13.50
CA PRO A 79 -21.69 -48.73 -13.52
C PRO A 79 -20.96 -48.85 -14.87
N GLU A 80 -21.65 -48.56 -15.97
CA GLU A 80 -21.14 -48.63 -17.35
C GLU A 80 -20.52 -47.32 -17.83
N ALA A 81 -20.60 -46.23 -17.04
CA ALA A 81 -20.06 -44.94 -17.44
C ALA A 81 -18.53 -44.92 -17.30
N HIS A 82 -17.86 -44.20 -18.21
CA HIS A 82 -16.41 -44.12 -18.21
C HIS A 82 -15.90 -43.34 -16.98
N ASP A 83 -14.85 -43.85 -16.32
CA ASP A 83 -14.32 -43.27 -15.08
C ASP A 83 -13.99 -41.76 -15.20
N LEU A 84 -13.45 -41.33 -16.34
CA LEU A 84 -13.17 -39.92 -16.62
C LEU A 84 -14.41 -39.01 -16.59
N GLU A 85 -15.57 -39.49 -17.04
CA GLU A 85 -16.81 -38.72 -17.02
C GLU A 85 -17.33 -38.58 -15.59
N ILE A 86 -17.22 -39.66 -14.81
CA ILE A 86 -17.57 -39.68 -13.39
C ILE A 86 -16.68 -38.72 -12.60
N GLU A 87 -15.37 -38.74 -12.84
CA GLU A 87 -14.43 -37.82 -12.19
C GLU A 87 -14.73 -36.36 -12.51
N LYS A 88 -14.97 -36.04 -13.80
CA LYS A 88 -15.29 -34.69 -14.24
C LYS A 88 -16.56 -34.16 -13.58
N GLU A 89 -17.61 -34.98 -13.53
CA GLU A 89 -18.88 -34.60 -12.91
C GLU A 89 -18.76 -34.50 -11.38
N ALA A 90 -18.04 -35.41 -10.73
CA ALA A 90 -17.77 -35.34 -9.29
C ALA A 90 -17.00 -34.08 -8.91
N LYS A 91 -15.99 -33.70 -9.71
CA LYS A 91 -15.24 -32.45 -9.51
C LYS A 91 -16.12 -31.21 -9.68
N ARG A 92 -16.96 -31.20 -10.73
CA ARG A 92 -17.92 -30.12 -10.99
C ARG A 92 -18.92 -29.94 -9.85
N ARG A 93 -19.49 -31.04 -9.32
CA ARG A 93 -20.49 -31.03 -8.25
C ARG A 93 -19.92 -30.68 -6.88
N SER A 94 -18.70 -31.11 -6.60
CA SER A 94 -18.00 -30.80 -5.34
C SER A 94 -17.42 -29.38 -5.32
N GLY A 95 -17.15 -28.80 -6.50
CA GLY A 95 -16.46 -27.52 -6.62
C GLY A 95 -14.96 -27.60 -6.29
N ILE A 96 -14.39 -28.82 -6.26
CA ILE A 96 -12.98 -29.05 -5.95
C ILE A 96 -12.04 -28.45 -7.00
N ASP A 97 -12.51 -28.24 -8.24
CA ASP A 97 -11.73 -27.60 -9.31
C ASP A 97 -11.55 -26.09 -9.11
N LYS A 98 -12.39 -25.45 -8.28
CA LYS A 98 -12.19 -24.03 -7.94
C LYS A 98 -10.99 -23.88 -7.05
N SER A 99 -10.23 -22.79 -7.20
CA SER A 99 -9.18 -22.48 -6.22
C SER A 99 -9.80 -22.31 -4.82
N PRO A 100 -9.06 -22.64 -3.74
CA PRO A 100 -9.57 -22.54 -2.37
C PRO A 100 -10.21 -21.17 -2.06
N GLU A 101 -9.55 -20.08 -2.45
CA GLU A 101 -10.01 -18.71 -2.20
C GLU A 101 -11.25 -18.35 -3.03
N GLU A 102 -11.41 -18.90 -4.24
CA GLU A 102 -12.61 -18.68 -5.07
C GLU A 102 -13.86 -19.30 -4.44
N ARG A 103 -13.73 -20.42 -3.72
CA ARG A 103 -14.85 -21.09 -3.04
C ARG A 103 -15.48 -20.21 -1.96
N VAL A 104 -14.67 -19.41 -1.27
CA VAL A 104 -15.12 -18.52 -0.20
C VAL A 104 -15.34 -17.07 -0.65
N SER A 105 -14.86 -16.71 -1.84
CA SER A 105 -14.78 -15.33 -2.32
C SER A 105 -16.05 -14.49 -2.16
N HIS A 106 -17.20 -15.03 -2.58
CA HIS A 106 -18.52 -14.38 -2.48
C HIS A 106 -18.90 -13.93 -1.06
N ARG A 107 -18.37 -14.58 -0.01
CA ARG A 107 -18.67 -14.25 1.40
C ARG A 107 -17.92 -13.04 1.90
N TYR A 108 -16.78 -12.72 1.31
CA TYR A 108 -15.84 -11.72 1.84
C TYR A 108 -15.65 -10.52 0.94
N TYR A 109 -16.05 -10.57 -0.34
CA TYR A 109 -15.86 -9.47 -1.28
C TYR A 109 -16.35 -8.12 -0.77
N TRP A 110 -17.53 -8.08 -0.15
CA TRP A 110 -18.12 -6.84 0.37
C TRP A 110 -17.38 -6.27 1.60
N ARG A 111 -16.57 -7.07 2.30
CA ARG A 111 -15.73 -6.64 3.44
C ARG A 111 -14.33 -6.25 3.00
N ILE A 112 -13.72 -7.05 2.12
CA ILE A 112 -12.32 -6.86 1.72
C ILE A 112 -12.15 -5.73 0.70
N MET A 113 -13.14 -5.46 -0.16
CA MET A 113 -13.03 -4.43 -1.19
C MET A 113 -13.03 -2.98 -0.64
N PRO A 114 -13.88 -2.61 0.34
CA PRO A 114 -13.76 -1.32 1.00
C PRO A 114 -12.39 -1.14 1.66
N LEU A 115 -11.95 -2.12 2.45
CA LEU A 115 -10.64 -2.10 3.10
C LEU A 115 -9.48 -1.99 2.09
N TYR A 116 -9.54 -2.76 0.99
CA TYR A 116 -8.58 -2.64 -0.11
C TYR A 116 -8.50 -1.22 -0.67
N THR A 117 -9.66 -0.57 -0.82
CA THR A 117 -9.77 0.76 -1.41
C THR A 117 -9.20 1.82 -0.48
N GLU A 118 -9.60 1.79 0.79
CA GLU A 118 -9.09 2.71 1.81
C GLU A 118 -7.57 2.58 1.95
N VAL A 119 -7.06 1.36 2.10
CA VAL A 119 -5.62 1.11 2.22
C VAL A 119 -4.87 1.57 0.98
N ALA A 120 -5.36 1.27 -0.24
CA ALA A 120 -4.69 1.72 -1.46
C ALA A 120 -4.61 3.25 -1.56
N ILE A 121 -5.68 3.97 -1.19
CA ILE A 121 -5.72 5.43 -1.22
C ILE A 121 -4.79 6.02 -0.16
N LEU A 122 -4.92 5.56 1.09
CA LEU A 122 -4.14 6.07 2.22
C LEU A 122 -2.65 5.78 2.07
N SER A 123 -2.29 4.54 1.67
CA SER A 123 -0.90 4.19 1.40
C SER A 123 -0.31 5.01 0.26
N ALA A 124 -1.06 5.23 -0.83
CA ALA A 124 -0.57 6.08 -1.93
C ALA A 124 -0.37 7.53 -1.48
N ALA A 125 -1.30 8.09 -0.71
CA ALA A 125 -1.19 9.45 -0.18
C ALA A 125 0.02 9.58 0.77
N LEU A 126 0.21 8.62 1.67
CA LEU A 126 1.30 8.62 2.63
C LEU A 126 2.67 8.41 1.95
N CYS A 127 2.76 7.53 0.95
CA CYS A 127 3.96 7.43 0.12
C CYS A 127 4.26 8.74 -0.62
N GLU A 128 3.25 9.38 -1.22
CA GLU A 128 3.43 10.66 -1.91
C GLU A 128 3.94 11.75 -0.97
N ALA A 129 3.34 11.83 0.22
CA ALA A 129 3.73 12.75 1.28
C ALA A 129 5.19 12.56 1.71
N GLU A 130 5.58 11.32 2.00
CA GLU A 130 6.95 10.95 2.41
C GLU A 130 7.98 11.30 1.32
N ILE A 131 7.68 10.98 0.06
CA ILE A 131 8.55 11.24 -1.08
C ILE A 131 8.71 12.75 -1.31
N ASN A 132 7.60 13.50 -1.33
CA ASN A 132 7.63 14.93 -1.55
C ASN A 132 8.36 15.65 -0.41
N LEU A 133 8.15 15.22 0.85
CA LEU A 133 8.87 15.76 2.00
C LEU A 133 10.38 15.57 1.86
N ALA A 134 10.83 14.34 1.58
CA ALA A 134 12.25 14.03 1.44
C ALA A 134 12.90 14.84 0.30
N LEU A 135 12.19 15.02 -0.82
CA LEU A 135 12.68 15.79 -1.96
C LEU A 135 12.72 17.29 -1.67
N ALA A 136 11.65 17.86 -1.12
CA ALA A 136 11.58 19.28 -0.78
C ALA A 136 12.69 19.63 0.22
N TRP A 137 12.84 18.80 1.25
CA TRP A 137 13.87 18.97 2.26
C TRP A 137 15.28 18.86 1.67
N GLY A 138 15.57 17.79 0.91
CA GLY A 138 16.89 17.56 0.35
C GLY A 138 17.31 18.63 -0.67
N LEU A 139 16.37 19.14 -1.47
CA LEU A 139 16.64 20.20 -2.45
C LEU A 139 16.83 21.56 -1.79
N SER A 140 16.05 21.87 -0.75
CA SER A 140 16.23 23.12 -0.01
C SER A 140 17.57 23.16 0.74
N MET A 141 18.04 22.02 1.26
CA MET A 141 19.38 21.92 1.84
C MET A 141 20.52 22.20 0.85
N LEU A 142 20.25 22.24 -0.46
CA LEU A 142 21.22 22.49 -1.51
C LEU A 142 20.91 23.77 -2.31
N ASP A 143 20.00 24.63 -1.82
CA ASP A 143 19.55 25.86 -2.50
C ASP A 143 19.03 25.61 -3.94
N LYS A 144 18.27 24.51 -4.11
CA LYS A 144 17.73 24.02 -5.40
C LYS A 144 16.20 23.95 -5.42
N GLU A 145 15.52 24.86 -4.75
CA GLU A 145 14.05 24.89 -4.66
C GLU A 145 13.38 24.93 -6.04
N ASP A 146 13.97 25.63 -7.02
CA ASP A 146 13.46 25.70 -8.39
C ASP A 146 13.45 24.32 -9.10
N GLU A 147 14.33 23.41 -8.71
CA GLU A 147 14.35 22.04 -9.23
C GLU A 147 13.19 21.20 -8.65
N PHE A 148 12.70 21.53 -7.45
CA PHE A 148 11.56 20.86 -6.84
C PHE A 148 10.31 21.02 -7.70
N GLN A 149 10.01 22.23 -8.19
CA GLN A 149 8.85 22.48 -9.06
C GLN A 149 8.87 21.60 -10.32
N ARG A 150 10.05 21.36 -10.89
CA ARG A 150 10.20 20.49 -12.08
C ARG A 150 9.99 19.02 -11.76
N ILE A 151 10.43 18.58 -10.58
CA ILE A 151 10.27 17.18 -10.12
C ILE A 151 8.84 16.92 -9.68
N GLU A 152 8.17 17.91 -9.09
CA GLU A 152 6.82 17.80 -8.57
C GLU A 152 5.79 17.44 -9.66
N LEU A 153 6.02 17.87 -10.90
CA LEU A 153 5.17 17.55 -12.06
C LEU A 153 5.24 16.08 -12.50
N LYS A 154 6.24 15.32 -12.04
CA LYS A 154 6.41 13.92 -12.43
C LYS A 154 5.49 12.99 -11.62
N PRO A 155 5.11 11.82 -12.16
CA PRO A 155 4.43 10.80 -11.37
C PRO A 155 5.25 10.39 -10.14
N THR A 156 4.61 10.15 -8.99
CA THR A 156 5.29 9.79 -7.73
C THR A 156 6.31 8.64 -7.84
N PRO A 157 6.05 7.54 -8.59
CA PRO A 157 7.06 6.51 -8.81
C PRO A 157 8.34 7.03 -9.50
N GLU A 158 8.20 7.99 -10.42
CA GLU A 158 9.35 8.63 -11.09
C GLU A 158 10.06 9.62 -10.17
N LYS A 159 9.29 10.38 -9.36
CA LYS A 159 9.86 11.22 -8.29
C LYS A 159 10.76 10.37 -7.40
N TRP A 160 10.31 9.20 -6.97
CA TRP A 160 11.07 8.31 -6.10
C TRP A 160 12.33 7.73 -6.76
N LEU A 161 12.25 7.33 -8.03
CA LEU A 161 13.37 6.68 -8.71
C LEU A 161 14.47 7.67 -9.15
N HIS A 162 14.10 8.92 -9.43
CA HIS A 162 14.98 9.87 -10.09
C HIS A 162 15.21 11.16 -9.31
N GLY A 163 14.22 11.60 -8.54
CA GLY A 163 14.31 12.84 -7.75
C GLY A 163 15.48 12.82 -6.76
N PRO A 164 15.67 11.78 -5.94
CA PRO A 164 16.73 11.77 -4.94
C PRO A 164 18.14 11.82 -5.56
N LYS A 165 18.32 11.45 -6.82
CA LYS A 165 19.64 11.54 -7.50
C LYS A 165 20.17 12.96 -7.66
N VAL A 166 19.28 13.94 -7.58
CA VAL A 166 19.61 15.36 -7.67
C VAL A 166 20.30 15.86 -6.38
N VAL A 167 19.93 15.27 -5.24
CA VAL A 167 20.45 15.61 -3.91
C VAL A 167 21.52 14.62 -3.44
N LEU A 168 21.42 13.36 -3.88
CA LEU A 168 22.30 12.25 -3.56
C LEU A 168 22.67 11.52 -4.85
N PRO A 169 23.75 11.89 -5.56
CA PRO A 169 24.13 11.26 -6.82
C PRO A 169 24.36 9.74 -6.73
N ALA A 170 24.76 9.25 -5.56
CA ALA A 170 24.94 7.82 -5.27
C ALA A 170 23.62 7.09 -4.93
N TYR A 171 22.48 7.78 -4.94
CA TYR A 171 21.18 7.17 -4.68
C TYR A 171 20.87 6.11 -5.74
N GLU A 172 20.65 4.89 -5.28
CA GLU A 172 20.29 3.77 -6.12
C GLU A 172 19.19 2.93 -5.46
N ILE A 173 18.08 2.77 -6.19
CA ILE A 173 17.07 1.76 -5.93
C ILE A 173 16.89 0.96 -7.22
N PRO A 174 17.02 -0.38 -7.18
CA PRO A 174 16.71 -1.22 -8.33
C PRO A 174 15.26 -1.04 -8.76
N SER A 175 15.03 -0.60 -10.01
CA SER A 175 13.68 -0.32 -10.54
C SER A 175 12.76 -1.55 -10.63
N GLY A 176 13.34 -2.75 -10.49
CA GLY A 176 12.65 -4.04 -10.43
C GLY A 176 12.47 -4.59 -9.02
N CYS A 177 12.80 -3.84 -7.96
CA CYS A 177 12.53 -4.30 -6.59
C CYS A 177 11.03 -4.30 -6.28
N ALA A 178 10.64 -5.08 -5.27
CA ALA A 178 9.25 -5.25 -4.89
C ALA A 178 8.60 -3.93 -4.43
N GLU A 179 9.33 -3.04 -3.77
CA GLU A 179 8.82 -1.75 -3.30
C GLU A 179 8.47 -0.84 -4.46
N VAL A 180 9.29 -0.79 -5.51
CA VAL A 180 9.00 -0.02 -6.72
C VAL A 180 7.82 -0.62 -7.49
N GLU A 181 7.71 -1.95 -7.55
CA GLU A 181 6.53 -2.62 -8.08
C GLU A 181 5.27 -2.26 -7.27
N THR A 182 5.35 -2.33 -5.93
CA THR A 182 4.24 -1.96 -5.04
C THR A 182 3.87 -0.49 -5.20
N LEU A 183 4.85 0.40 -5.31
CA LEU A 183 4.64 1.84 -5.50
C LEU A 183 3.92 2.11 -6.82
N ARG A 184 4.39 1.53 -7.93
CA ARG A 184 3.71 1.64 -9.22
C ARG A 184 2.28 1.10 -9.15
N LYS A 185 2.10 -0.05 -8.50
CA LYS A 185 0.82 -0.73 -8.39
C LYS A 185 -0.17 0.07 -7.52
N VAL A 186 0.23 0.55 -6.35
CA VAL A 186 -0.67 1.28 -5.43
C VAL A 186 -1.13 2.60 -6.04
N PHE A 187 -0.26 3.31 -6.78
CA PHE A 187 -0.65 4.53 -7.51
C PHE A 187 -1.56 4.22 -8.70
N SER A 188 -1.29 3.14 -9.44
CA SER A 188 -2.19 2.69 -10.51
C SER A 188 -3.58 2.34 -9.97
N GLU A 189 -3.65 1.67 -8.82
CA GLU A 189 -4.91 1.30 -8.16
C GLU A 189 -5.62 2.51 -7.58
N ARG A 190 -4.93 3.42 -6.88
CA ARG A 190 -5.51 4.69 -6.41
C ARG A 190 -6.13 5.46 -7.58
N ASN A 191 -5.41 5.63 -8.69
CA ASN A 191 -5.94 6.30 -9.86
C ASN A 191 -7.15 5.57 -10.46
N ARG A 192 -7.12 4.23 -10.50
CA ARG A 192 -8.24 3.41 -10.97
C ARG A 192 -9.50 3.58 -10.10
N LEU A 193 -9.34 3.70 -8.78
CA LEU A 193 -10.42 3.77 -7.80
C LEU A 193 -11.01 5.17 -7.68
N VAL A 194 -10.17 6.21 -7.74
CA VAL A 194 -10.58 7.62 -7.59
C VAL A 194 -11.10 8.23 -8.90
N HIS A 195 -10.64 7.73 -10.06
CA HIS A 195 -11.05 8.23 -11.37
C HIS A 195 -11.78 7.15 -12.17
N PRO A 196 -13.05 6.83 -11.83
CA PRO A 196 -13.84 5.91 -12.62
C PRO A 196 -13.97 6.44 -14.05
N LYS A 197 -13.52 5.67 -15.04
CA LYS A 197 -13.64 6.07 -16.45
C LYS A 197 -15.11 6.07 -16.85
N SER A 198 -15.64 7.25 -17.18
CA SER A 198 -16.99 7.43 -17.72
C SER A 198 -17.16 6.70 -19.05
N THR A 199 -18.39 6.27 -19.31
CA THR A 199 -18.80 5.75 -20.62
C THR A 199 -19.33 6.87 -21.48
N ILE A 200 -18.89 6.94 -22.74
CA ILE A 200 -19.48 7.85 -23.72
C ILE A 200 -20.07 7.01 -24.85
N GLN A 201 -21.38 7.11 -25.02
CA GLN A 201 -22.10 6.60 -26.17
C GLN A 201 -22.56 7.78 -27.04
N LYS A 202 -22.38 7.69 -28.36
CA LYS A 202 -22.87 8.68 -29.33
C LYS A 202 -23.57 7.92 -30.45
N ALA A 203 -24.81 8.31 -30.76
CA ALA A 203 -25.63 7.69 -31.82
C ALA A 203 -25.76 6.15 -31.69
N GLY A 204 -25.93 5.63 -30.47
CA GLY A 204 -26.05 4.20 -30.22
C GLY A 204 -24.73 3.41 -30.33
N GLN A 205 -23.62 4.06 -30.71
CA GLN A 205 -22.28 3.45 -30.71
C GLN A 205 -21.50 3.85 -29.45
N GLN A 206 -20.92 2.87 -28.79
CA GLN A 206 -19.99 3.07 -27.67
C GLN A 206 -18.66 3.59 -28.22
N MET A 207 -18.35 4.88 -27.98
CA MET A 207 -17.09 5.48 -28.42
C MET A 207 -15.97 5.27 -27.41
N LEU A 208 -16.31 5.29 -26.11
CA LEU A 208 -15.40 5.00 -25.00
C LEU A 208 -16.12 4.09 -24.02
N GLY A 209 -15.62 2.86 -23.89
CA GLY A 209 -16.14 1.88 -22.95
C GLY A 209 -15.50 1.98 -21.57
N PRO A 210 -16.21 1.60 -20.49
CA PRO A 210 -15.58 1.53 -19.20
C PRO A 210 -14.56 0.40 -19.28
N LYS A 211 -13.36 0.60 -18.73
CA LYS A 211 -12.51 -0.55 -18.43
C LYS A 211 -13.28 -1.35 -17.39
N VAL A 212 -13.93 -2.45 -17.79
CA VAL A 212 -14.76 -3.27 -16.89
C VAL A 212 -13.91 -3.59 -15.67
N LEU A 213 -14.25 -2.99 -14.53
CA LEU A 213 -13.56 -3.22 -13.27
C LEU A 213 -14.06 -4.56 -12.74
N LYS A 214 -13.56 -5.65 -13.30
CA LYS A 214 -13.75 -6.95 -12.65
C LYS A 214 -13.04 -6.86 -11.30
N PRO A 215 -13.73 -7.19 -10.19
CA PRO A 215 -13.08 -7.20 -8.89
C PRO A 215 -11.89 -8.18 -8.96
N PRO A 216 -10.74 -7.82 -8.39
CA PRO A 216 -9.59 -8.72 -8.35
C PRO A 216 -9.95 -10.02 -7.61
N LYS A 217 -9.20 -11.09 -7.84
CA LYS A 217 -9.39 -12.31 -7.05
C LYS A 217 -9.04 -12.01 -5.58
N ILE A 218 -9.75 -12.63 -4.62
CA ILE A 218 -9.45 -12.44 -3.19
C ILE A 218 -7.98 -12.73 -2.86
N LYS A 219 -7.41 -13.78 -3.47
CA LYS A 219 -5.99 -14.10 -3.33
C LYS A 219 -5.08 -12.91 -3.67
N ASP A 220 -5.39 -12.21 -4.76
CA ASP A 220 -4.63 -11.04 -5.19
C ASP A 220 -4.83 -9.88 -4.22
N LEU A 221 -6.07 -9.64 -3.78
CA LEU A 221 -6.37 -8.61 -2.78
C LEU A 221 -5.56 -8.81 -1.50
N LEU A 222 -5.58 -10.02 -0.93
CA LEU A 222 -4.86 -10.34 0.30
C LEU A 222 -3.34 -10.14 0.16
N SER A 223 -2.78 -10.54 -0.98
CA SER A 223 -1.35 -10.35 -1.28
C SER A 223 -0.99 -8.87 -1.37
N TRP A 224 -1.79 -8.08 -2.08
CA TRP A 224 -1.50 -6.66 -2.32
C TRP A 224 -1.76 -5.76 -1.12
N ILE A 225 -2.81 -6.01 -0.32
CA ILE A 225 -3.12 -5.18 0.86
C ILE A 225 -1.95 -5.18 1.84
N GLY A 226 -1.35 -6.35 2.11
CA GLY A 226 -0.17 -6.43 2.99
C GLY A 226 1.01 -5.61 2.46
N ARG A 227 1.26 -5.64 1.15
CA ARG A 227 2.29 -4.81 0.50
C ARG A 227 1.96 -3.32 0.62
N TYR A 228 0.71 -2.92 0.44
CA TYR A 228 0.29 -1.51 0.53
C TYR A 228 0.42 -0.97 1.94
N PHE A 229 0.00 -1.72 2.97
CA PHE A 229 0.19 -1.32 4.35
C PHE A 229 1.66 -1.07 4.67
N SER A 230 2.55 -1.98 4.26
CA SER A 230 3.97 -1.91 4.58
C SER A 230 4.70 -0.76 3.87
N LEU A 231 4.31 -0.46 2.63
CA LEU A 231 5.12 0.38 1.73
C LEU A 231 5.50 1.75 2.30
N PRO A 232 4.59 2.60 2.82
CA PRO A 232 4.97 3.93 3.31
C PRO A 232 6.08 3.88 4.36
N PHE A 233 5.98 2.92 5.29
CA PHE A 233 6.97 2.68 6.33
C PHE A 233 8.28 2.14 5.76
N ASP A 234 8.25 1.33 4.69
CA ASP A 234 9.46 0.85 4.03
C ASP A 234 10.24 1.98 3.37
N LEU A 235 9.53 2.94 2.77
CA LEU A 235 10.15 4.13 2.18
C LEU A 235 10.77 5.02 3.27
N ALA A 236 10.05 5.25 4.38
CA ALA A 236 10.57 6.02 5.50
C ALA A 236 11.80 5.35 6.15
N ASP A 237 11.76 4.03 6.36
CA ASP A 237 12.90 3.27 6.87
C ASP A 237 14.11 3.39 5.93
N PHE A 238 13.89 3.27 4.62
CA PHE A 238 14.95 3.45 3.63
C PHE A 238 15.50 4.88 3.60
N LEU A 239 14.68 5.91 3.79
CA LEU A 239 15.16 7.29 3.88
C LEU A 239 16.11 7.48 5.08
N ARG A 240 15.83 6.82 6.21
CA ARG A 240 16.70 6.85 7.39
C ARG A 240 18.06 6.19 7.16
N THR A 241 18.18 5.29 6.19
CA THR A 241 19.48 4.68 5.86
C THR A 241 20.33 5.53 4.93
N GLN A 242 19.76 6.60 4.36
CA GLN A 242 20.50 7.46 3.45
C GLN A 242 21.52 8.32 4.20
N PRO A 243 22.65 8.65 3.58
CA PRO A 243 23.63 9.53 4.19
C PRO A 243 23.02 10.92 4.46
N PRO A 244 23.48 11.61 5.52
CA PRO A 244 23.01 12.96 5.81
C PRO A 244 23.42 13.94 4.71
N ILE A 245 22.58 14.94 4.46
CA ILE A 245 22.87 16.07 3.58
C ILE A 245 23.25 17.25 4.47
N ASN A 246 24.43 17.83 4.26
CA ASN A 246 24.97 18.92 5.08
C ASN A 246 24.95 18.63 6.59
N GLY A 247 25.14 17.36 6.99
CA GLY A 247 25.12 16.94 8.40
C GLY A 247 23.72 16.64 8.97
N HIS A 248 22.65 16.89 8.23
CA HIS A 248 21.29 16.65 8.66
C HIS A 248 20.72 15.35 8.05
N ARG A 249 19.91 14.62 8.83
CA ARG A 249 19.23 13.40 8.35
C ARG A 249 17.92 13.76 7.64
N PHE A 250 17.49 12.88 6.73
CA PHE A 250 16.17 13.02 6.09
C PHE A 250 15.04 13.06 7.12
N PRO A 251 14.13 14.05 7.04
CA PRO A 251 12.90 14.01 7.78
C PRO A 251 12.02 12.88 7.24
N VAL A 252 11.26 12.29 8.14
CA VAL A 252 10.39 11.16 7.86
C VAL A 252 9.06 11.36 8.56
N MET A 253 7.96 11.03 7.87
CA MET A 253 6.62 11.23 8.43
C MET A 253 6.19 10.04 9.28
N THR A 254 6.55 8.84 8.85
CA THR A 254 5.95 7.60 9.39
C THR A 254 6.91 6.75 10.20
N TRP A 255 6.41 6.07 11.23
CA TRP A 255 7.20 5.17 12.08
C TRP A 255 6.61 3.76 12.09
N ARG A 256 7.47 2.76 11.82
CA ARG A 256 7.07 1.36 11.88
C ARG A 256 7.00 0.90 13.34
N ASP A 257 5.81 0.55 13.81
CA ASP A 257 5.54 0.01 15.15
C ASP A 257 4.66 -1.25 15.12
N ALA A 258 3.56 -1.24 14.37
CA ALA A 258 2.55 -2.29 14.36
C ALA A 258 2.43 -3.02 13.02
N ILE A 259 2.80 -2.36 11.93
CA ILE A 259 2.65 -2.89 10.57
C ILE A 259 3.89 -3.68 10.18
N GLU A 260 3.68 -4.99 10.02
CA GLU A 260 4.72 -5.91 9.58
C GLU A 260 5.22 -5.57 8.19
N ARG A 261 6.52 -5.77 7.97
CA ARG A 261 7.10 -5.63 6.64
C ARG A 261 6.55 -6.72 5.72
N ALA A 262 6.13 -6.33 4.52
CA ALA A 262 5.74 -7.30 3.51
C ALA A 262 6.94 -8.18 3.14
N PRO A 263 6.81 -9.53 3.10
CA PRO A 263 7.95 -10.43 2.90
C PRO A 263 8.77 -10.16 1.63
N GLN A 264 8.13 -9.60 0.60
CA GLN A 264 8.74 -9.26 -0.69
C GLN A 264 9.60 -7.98 -0.61
N HIS A 265 9.33 -7.09 0.35
CA HIS A 265 10.05 -5.84 0.51
C HIS A 265 11.40 -6.10 1.19
N LYS A 266 12.48 -5.63 0.56
CA LYS A 266 13.89 -5.90 0.90
C LYS A 266 14.77 -4.65 0.93
N LEU A 267 14.20 -3.44 0.86
CA LEU A 267 14.99 -2.21 1.00
C LEU A 267 15.76 -2.21 2.34
N PRO A 268 16.98 -1.64 2.36
CA PRO A 268 17.78 -1.48 3.57
C PRO A 268 16.98 -0.90 4.74
N GLN A 269 17.34 -1.30 5.96
CA GLN A 269 16.72 -0.84 7.20
C GLN A 269 17.73 -0.05 8.04
N PRO A 270 17.27 0.93 8.82
CA PRO A 270 18.13 1.56 9.82
C PRO A 270 18.53 0.50 10.86
N PRO A 271 19.74 0.59 11.45
CA PRO A 271 20.12 -0.30 12.54
C PRO A 271 19.10 -0.22 13.68
N ASP A 272 18.80 -1.36 14.32
CA ASP A 272 17.77 -1.46 15.37
C ASP A 272 17.99 -0.43 16.48
N ARG A 273 16.94 0.36 16.76
CA ARG A 273 16.87 1.34 17.87
C ARG A 273 17.12 0.75 19.25
N ALA A 274 17.13 -0.58 19.40
CA ALA A 274 17.46 -1.26 20.65
C ALA A 274 18.86 -0.90 21.19
N SER A 275 19.73 -0.33 20.37
CA SER A 275 21.06 0.15 20.76
C SER A 275 21.14 1.63 21.19
N GLU A 276 20.08 2.43 21.02
CA GLU A 276 20.08 3.88 21.34
C GLU A 276 19.34 4.23 22.66
N SER A 277 18.92 3.23 23.45
CA SER A 277 18.22 3.42 24.73
C SER A 277 19.06 3.10 25.97
N GLN A 278 20.34 3.42 25.96
CA GLN A 278 21.06 3.69 27.21
C GLN A 278 21.32 5.19 27.33
N PRO A 279 20.67 5.90 28.27
CA PRO A 279 21.15 7.21 28.64
C PRO A 279 22.59 7.03 29.12
N LYS A 280 23.53 7.73 28.48
CA LYS A 280 24.84 7.95 29.08
C LYS A 280 24.60 8.73 30.37
N SER A 281 24.60 8.02 31.48
CA SER A 281 24.71 8.62 32.81
C SER A 281 26.01 9.41 32.83
N PHE A 282 25.87 10.74 32.90
CA PHE A 282 26.89 11.60 33.46
C PHE A 282 26.85 11.48 34.99
#